data_AF-A0A8H5HFS0-F1
#
_entry.id   AF-A0A8H5HFS0-F1
#
_cell.length_a   1.000
_cell.length_b   1.000
_cell.length_c   1.000
_cell.angle_alpha   90.00
_cell.angle_beta   90.00
_cell.angle_gamma   90.00
#
_symmetry.space_group_name_H-M   'P 1'
#
loop_
_entity.id
_entity.type
_entity.pdbx_description
1 polymer ?
#
loop_
_entity_poly.entity_id
_entity_poly.type
_entity_poly.pdbx_seq_one_letter_code
_entity_poly.pdbx_strand_id
1 'polypeptide(L)'
;MLSLAAKTSGSLRSFLPLWKRTMVNRALNKSVPPPTEFIVSPTDFLKKIGREMDSKMTFAPETWDDFWRLSGLEMRKAGMTVKDRRYTLWCMSKYRQGVPIEEFAHETKPKKTVRGWGPSVQNGKRIRSKIPKHLRGKSKTA
;
A
#
# COMPACT_ATOMS: atom_id res chain seq x y z
N MET A 1 -21.58 11.11 77.53
CA MET A 1 -21.00 9.99 76.76
C MET A 1 -21.27 10.25 75.29
N LEU A 2 -20.20 10.38 74.51
CA LEU A 2 -20.15 10.62 73.06
C LEU A 2 -20.77 9.48 72.24
N SER A 3 -20.89 9.71 70.92
CA SER A 3 -20.88 8.72 69.80
C SER A 3 -22.25 8.39 69.19
N LEU A 4 -22.50 8.38 67.87
CA LEU A 4 -21.84 8.90 66.67
C LEU A 4 -22.90 8.78 65.54
N ALA A 5 -22.96 9.75 64.63
CA ALA A 5 -23.76 9.67 63.41
C ALA A 5 -23.04 8.82 62.35
N ALA A 6 -23.78 8.02 61.58
CA ALA A 6 -23.29 7.43 60.34
C ALA A 6 -24.30 7.68 59.20
N LYS A 7 -23.95 8.61 58.30
CA LYS A 7 -24.60 8.81 56.99
C LYS A 7 -24.02 7.79 56.01
N THR A 8 -24.85 6.91 55.47
CA THR A 8 -24.49 6.08 54.32
C THR A 8 -24.81 6.84 53.04
N SER A 9 -23.78 7.29 52.33
CA SER A 9 -23.89 7.89 51.00
C SER A 9 -24.06 6.79 49.96
N GLY A 10 -25.33 6.48 49.63
CA GLY A 10 -25.66 5.61 48.50
C GLY A 10 -25.23 6.26 47.19
N SER A 11 -24.11 5.82 46.62
CA SER A 11 -23.67 6.21 45.28
C SER A 11 -24.60 5.59 44.25
N LEU A 12 -25.50 6.41 43.69
CA LEU A 12 -26.27 6.07 42.50
C LEU A 12 -25.30 5.98 41.32
N ARG A 13 -24.75 4.79 41.08
CA ARG A 13 -24.06 4.50 39.81
C ARG A 13 -25.07 4.67 38.69
N SER A 14 -24.86 5.68 37.87
CA SER A 14 -25.72 6.03 36.74
C SER A 14 -25.80 4.86 35.76
N PHE A 15 -26.98 4.24 35.67
CA PHE A 15 -27.33 3.32 34.59
C PHE A 15 -27.63 4.13 33.33
N LEU A 16 -26.60 4.76 32.75
CA LEU A 16 -26.70 5.20 31.36
C LEU A 16 -26.47 3.97 30.48
N PRO A 17 -27.41 3.61 29.58
CA PRO A 17 -27.14 2.56 28.61
C PRO A 17 -25.94 3.00 27.77
N LEU A 18 -24.81 2.35 28.00
CA LEU A 18 -23.65 2.45 27.13
C LEU A 18 -24.09 1.89 25.79
N TRP A 19 -24.50 2.78 24.88
CA TRP A 19 -24.81 2.43 23.50
C TRP A 19 -23.49 2.00 22.85
N LYS A 20 -23.13 0.74 23.06
CA LYS A 20 -21.93 0.14 22.47
C LYS A 20 -22.25 0.00 20.99
N ARG A 21 -21.79 0.96 20.20
CA ARG A 21 -21.83 0.90 18.75
C ARG A 21 -21.07 -0.36 18.31
N THR A 22 -21.80 -1.42 17.99
CA THR A 22 -21.22 -2.62 17.41
C THR A 22 -20.68 -2.25 16.04
N MET A 23 -19.35 -2.16 15.91
CA MET A 23 -18.73 -2.01 14.60
C MET A 23 -18.90 -3.33 13.84
N VAL A 24 -19.89 -3.41 12.95
CA VAL A 24 -20.01 -4.51 12.00
C VAL A 24 -18.82 -4.40 11.04
N ASN A 25 -17.96 -5.42 11.03
CA ASN A 25 -16.85 -5.52 10.09
C ASN A 25 -17.39 -5.78 8.67
N ARG A 26 -17.86 -4.74 8.00
CA ARG A 26 -18.33 -4.79 6.60
C ARG A 26 -17.25 -5.32 5.64
N ALA A 27 -15.98 -5.27 6.05
CA ALA A 27 -14.86 -5.86 5.33
C ALA A 27 -14.96 -7.40 5.18
N LEU A 28 -15.49 -8.11 6.18
CA LEU A 28 -15.66 -9.56 6.14
C LEU A 28 -16.81 -10.00 5.23
N ASN A 29 -17.81 -9.12 5.04
CA ASN A 29 -19.00 -9.40 4.25
C ASN A 29 -18.89 -8.89 2.80
N LYS A 30 -17.68 -8.62 2.30
CA LYS A 30 -17.50 -8.18 0.92
C LYS A 30 -17.69 -9.37 -0.01
N SER A 31 -18.52 -9.20 -1.05
CA SER A 31 -18.64 -10.19 -2.11
C SER A 31 -17.29 -10.44 -2.78
N VAL A 32 -17.08 -11.70 -3.15
CA VAL A 32 -15.95 -12.09 -3.99
C VAL A 32 -16.33 -11.73 -5.44
N PRO A 33 -15.52 -10.95 -6.16
CA PRO A 33 -15.79 -10.66 -7.56
C PRO A 33 -15.56 -11.94 -8.39
N PRO A 34 -16.42 -12.23 -9.38
CA PRO A 34 -16.19 -13.37 -10.26
C PRO A 34 -14.88 -13.20 -11.03
N PRO A 35 -14.17 -14.31 -11.33
CA PRO A 35 -13.01 -14.27 -12.21
C PRO A 35 -13.46 -13.80 -13.61
N THR A 36 -12.63 -12.98 -14.25
CA THR A 36 -12.88 -12.49 -15.61
C THR A 36 -12.08 -13.33 -16.60
N GLU A 37 -12.43 -13.30 -17.89
CA GLU A 37 -11.74 -14.08 -18.93
C GLU A 37 -10.23 -13.80 -18.97
N PHE A 38 -9.82 -12.57 -18.66
CA PHE A 38 -8.42 -12.16 -18.64
C PHE A 38 -7.71 -12.42 -17.31
N ILE A 39 -8.45 -12.69 -16.22
CA ILE A 39 -7.92 -12.83 -14.86
C ILE A 39 -8.68 -13.96 -14.17
N VAL A 40 -8.11 -15.15 -14.32
CA VAL A 40 -8.65 -16.38 -13.74
C VAL A 40 -7.95 -16.71 -12.42
N SER A 41 -6.63 -16.49 -12.35
CA SER A 41 -5.81 -16.81 -11.19
C SER A 41 -5.47 -15.58 -10.34
N PRO A 42 -5.32 -15.74 -9.01
CA PRO A 42 -4.71 -14.72 -8.15
C PRO A 42 -3.35 -14.22 -8.64
N THR A 43 -2.53 -15.12 -9.20
CA THR A 43 -1.20 -14.78 -9.73
C THR A 43 -1.31 -13.87 -10.96
N ASP A 44 -2.30 -14.08 -11.82
CA ASP A 44 -2.55 -13.22 -12.99
C ASP A 44 -2.97 -11.81 -12.55
N PHE A 45 -3.81 -11.72 -11.51
CA PHE A 45 -4.18 -10.45 -10.92
C PHE A 45 -2.95 -9.71 -10.37
N LEU A 46 -2.09 -10.40 -9.61
CA LEU A 46 -0.87 -9.82 -9.04
C LEU A 46 0.14 -9.37 -10.10
N LYS A 47 0.22 -10.08 -11.23
CA LYS A 47 1.03 -9.67 -12.39
C LYS A 47 0.46 -8.41 -13.03
N LYS A 48 -0.86 -8.35 -13.23
CA LYS A 48 -1.55 -7.22 -13.89
C LYS A 48 -1.50 -5.92 -13.09
N ILE A 49 -1.57 -5.96 -11.76
CA ILE A 49 -1.45 -4.74 -10.92
C ILE A 49 -0.02 -4.17 -10.90
N GLY A 50 0.98 -4.93 -11.36
CA GLY A 50 2.38 -4.49 -11.46
C GLY A 50 3.12 -4.47 -10.13
N ARG A 51 4.06 -3.52 -10.01
CA ARG A 51 4.97 -3.33 -8.87
C ARG A 51 5.75 -4.59 -8.41
N GLU A 52 5.90 -5.61 -9.27
CA GLU A 52 6.48 -6.90 -8.91
C GLU A 52 5.78 -7.51 -7.68
N MET A 53 4.43 -7.45 -7.63
CA MET A 53 3.67 -8.00 -6.50
C MET A 53 3.70 -9.52 -6.46
N ASP A 54 3.78 -10.17 -7.62
CA ASP A 54 3.88 -11.64 -7.77
C ASP A 54 5.07 -12.23 -7.00
N SER A 55 6.25 -11.59 -7.08
CA SER A 55 7.47 -12.07 -6.42
C SER A 55 7.56 -11.75 -4.92
N LYS A 56 6.69 -10.89 -4.41
CA LYS A 56 6.74 -10.39 -3.01
C LYS A 56 5.86 -11.16 -2.05
N MET A 57 5.02 -12.05 -2.57
CA MET A 57 4.13 -12.86 -1.76
C MET A 57 4.73 -14.26 -1.62
N THR A 58 5.29 -14.57 -0.45
CA THR A 58 5.94 -15.88 -0.20
C THR A 58 4.94 -17.04 -0.26
N PHE A 59 3.70 -16.79 0.15
CA PHE A 59 2.60 -17.77 0.15
C PHE A 59 1.40 -17.13 -0.52
N ALA A 60 1.34 -17.19 -1.84
CA ALA A 60 0.12 -16.82 -2.56
C ALA A 60 -0.92 -17.94 -2.38
N PRO A 61 -2.17 -17.64 -2.00
CA PRO A 61 -3.24 -18.63 -2.01
C PRO A 61 -3.54 -19.06 -3.45
N GLU A 62 -3.69 -20.35 -3.68
CA GLU A 62 -3.98 -20.92 -5.00
C GLU A 62 -5.44 -20.67 -5.41
N THR A 63 -6.35 -20.60 -4.43
CA THR A 63 -7.78 -20.38 -4.66
C THR A 63 -8.10 -18.89 -4.85
N TRP A 64 -8.90 -18.58 -5.88
CA TRP A 64 -9.43 -17.24 -6.13
C TRP A 64 -10.20 -16.68 -4.91
N ASP A 65 -11.11 -17.47 -4.35
CA ASP A 65 -11.93 -17.04 -3.22
C ASP A 65 -11.11 -16.71 -1.97
N ASP A 66 -10.11 -17.53 -1.66
CA ASP A 66 -9.23 -17.31 -0.52
C ASP A 66 -8.42 -16.02 -0.69
N PHE A 67 -7.92 -15.76 -1.90
CA PHE A 67 -7.23 -14.52 -2.23
C PHE A 67 -8.07 -13.29 -1.92
N TRP A 68 -9.35 -13.26 -2.32
CA TRP A 68 -10.24 -12.12 -2.11
C TRP A 68 -10.74 -11.96 -0.68
N ARG A 69 -10.59 -13.00 0.14
CA ARG A 69 -10.88 -13.00 1.58
C ARG A 69 -9.69 -12.61 2.44
N LEU A 70 -8.47 -12.60 1.88
CA LEU A 70 -7.26 -12.25 2.62
C LEU A 70 -7.36 -10.89 3.29
N SER A 71 -7.00 -10.89 4.57
CA SER A 71 -6.85 -9.71 5.39
C SER A 71 -5.42 -9.15 5.32
N GLY A 72 -5.28 -7.85 5.59
CA GLY A 72 -3.96 -7.22 5.69
C GLY A 72 -3.06 -7.81 6.79
N LEU A 73 -3.64 -8.51 7.77
CA LEU A 73 -2.89 -9.21 8.82
C LEU A 73 -2.30 -10.53 8.29
N GLU A 74 -3.05 -11.27 7.48
CA GLU A 74 -2.56 -12.49 6.82
C GLU A 74 -1.48 -12.15 5.81
N MET A 75 -1.67 -11.09 5.02
CA MET A 75 -0.62 -10.59 4.12
C MET A 75 0.64 -10.15 4.88
N ARG A 76 0.51 -9.67 6.13
CA ARG A 76 1.67 -9.36 6.98
C ARG A 76 2.40 -10.63 7.40
N LYS A 77 1.65 -11.67 7.79
CA LYS A 77 2.22 -12.99 8.13
C LYS A 77 2.93 -13.61 6.93
N ALA A 78 2.42 -13.36 5.72
CA ALA A 78 3.04 -13.76 4.45
C ALA A 78 4.27 -12.92 4.03
N GLY A 79 4.79 -12.04 4.91
CA GLY A 79 6.04 -11.32 4.68
C GLY A 79 5.94 -10.03 3.85
N MET A 80 4.74 -9.64 3.40
CA MET A 80 4.59 -8.42 2.58
C MET A 80 4.89 -7.14 3.37
N THR A 81 5.52 -6.16 2.73
CA THR A 81 5.76 -4.85 3.34
C THR A 81 4.47 -4.04 3.53
N VAL A 82 4.45 -3.08 4.45
CA VAL A 82 3.26 -2.25 4.72
C VAL A 82 2.74 -1.54 3.46
N LYS A 83 3.65 -1.05 2.60
CA LYS A 83 3.29 -0.33 1.37
C LYS A 83 2.63 -1.24 0.34
N ASP A 84 3.15 -2.45 0.21
CA ASP A 84 2.66 -3.41 -0.78
C ASP A 84 1.30 -3.96 -0.36
N ARG A 85 1.11 -4.28 0.93
CA ARG A 85 -0.21 -4.68 1.45
C ARG A 85 -1.29 -3.62 1.22
N ARG A 86 -0.98 -2.35 1.51
CA ARG A 86 -1.93 -1.24 1.30
C ARG A 86 -2.28 -1.09 -0.18
N TYR A 87 -1.30 -1.26 -1.06
CA TYR A 87 -1.50 -1.20 -2.50
C TYR A 87 -2.38 -2.35 -3.00
N THR A 88 -2.07 -3.60 -2.63
CA THR A 88 -2.87 -4.76 -3.04
C THR A 88 -4.31 -4.65 -2.56
N LEU A 89 -4.55 -4.27 -1.31
CA LEU A 89 -5.91 -4.09 -0.77
C LEU A 89 -6.67 -2.95 -1.47
N TRP A 90 -5.97 -1.88 -1.85
CA TRP A 90 -6.57 -0.78 -2.61
C TRP A 90 -6.94 -1.23 -4.03
N CYS A 91 -6.05 -1.93 -4.73
CA CYS A 91 -6.32 -2.54 -6.05
C CYS A 91 -7.50 -3.50 -5.99
N MET A 92 -7.56 -4.37 -4.98
CA MET A 92 -8.71 -5.25 -4.75
C MET A 92 -10.01 -4.45 -4.55
N SER A 93 -9.95 -3.35 -3.80
CA SER A 93 -11.12 -2.48 -3.61
C SER A 93 -11.58 -1.83 -4.91
N LYS A 94 -10.65 -1.43 -5.79
CA LYS A 94 -10.95 -0.83 -7.10
C LYS A 94 -11.52 -1.86 -8.07
N TYR A 95 -10.96 -3.05 -8.11
CA TYR A 95 -11.49 -4.15 -8.92
C TYR A 95 -12.92 -4.53 -8.50
N ARG A 96 -13.21 -4.58 -7.20
CA ARG A 96 -14.58 -4.77 -6.69
C ARG A 96 -15.56 -3.67 -7.08
N GLN A 97 -15.08 -2.47 -7.39
CA GLN A 97 -15.90 -1.36 -7.88
C GLN A 97 -16.13 -1.43 -9.40
N GLY A 98 -15.55 -2.41 -10.10
CA GLY A 98 -15.65 -2.53 -11.56
C GLY A 98 -14.75 -1.57 -12.33
N VAL A 99 -13.78 -0.93 -11.66
CA VAL A 99 -12.80 -0.07 -12.35
C VAL A 99 -11.82 -0.96 -13.13
N PRO A 100 -11.56 -0.71 -14.42
CA PRO A 100 -10.60 -1.49 -15.19
C PRO A 100 -9.20 -1.36 -14.61
N ILE A 101 -8.44 -2.47 -14.60
CA ILE A 101 -7.13 -2.54 -13.93
C ILE A 101 -6.10 -1.60 -14.54
N GLU A 102 -6.15 -1.43 -15.86
CA GLU A 102 -5.23 -0.57 -16.60
C GLU A 102 -5.27 0.89 -16.13
N GLU A 103 -6.40 1.34 -15.60
CA GLU A 103 -6.57 2.71 -15.12
C GLU A 103 -5.84 2.97 -13.79
N PHE A 104 -5.77 1.97 -12.91
CA PHE A 104 -5.22 2.13 -11.56
C PHE A 104 -3.91 1.38 -11.31
N ALA A 105 -3.53 0.46 -12.18
CA ALA A 105 -2.28 -0.28 -12.06
C ALA A 105 -1.09 0.66 -12.31
N HIS A 106 -0.10 0.55 -11.44
CA HIS A 106 1.14 1.33 -11.54
C HIS A 106 2.33 0.40 -11.58
N GLU A 107 3.22 0.62 -12.55
CA GLU A 107 4.47 -0.14 -12.63
C GLU A 107 5.47 0.31 -11.56
N THR A 108 6.48 -0.53 -11.31
CA THR A 108 7.61 -0.13 -10.48
C THR A 108 8.32 1.04 -11.14
N LYS A 109 8.42 2.17 -10.42
CA LYS A 109 9.25 3.28 -10.90
C LYS A 109 10.69 2.77 -11.04
N PRO A 110 11.32 2.91 -12.22
CA PRO A 110 12.68 2.44 -12.41
C PRO A 110 13.61 3.13 -11.42
N LYS A 111 14.63 2.40 -10.98
CA LYS A 111 15.64 2.97 -10.08
C LYS A 111 16.30 4.15 -10.79
N LYS A 112 16.37 5.30 -10.11
CA LYS A 112 17.08 6.47 -10.63
C LYS A 112 18.52 6.10 -10.97
N THR A 113 18.87 6.20 -12.25
CA THR A 113 20.23 5.94 -12.76
C THR A 113 21.23 6.96 -12.20
N VAL A 114 20.84 8.23 -12.17
CA VAL A 114 21.64 9.33 -11.63
C VAL A 114 20.98 9.89 -10.37
N ARG A 115 21.77 10.04 -9.29
CA ARG A 115 21.37 10.68 -8.04
C ARG A 115 22.13 12.02 -7.91
N GLY A 116 21.44 13.16 -7.80
CA GLY A 116 22.06 14.49 -7.64
C GLY A 116 21.29 15.65 -8.28
N TRP A 117 21.72 16.90 -8.01
CA TRP A 117 21.23 18.13 -8.66
C TRP A 117 22.07 18.43 -9.90
N GLY A 118 21.51 18.15 -11.08
CA GLY A 118 22.03 18.62 -12.36
C GLY A 118 23.28 17.88 -12.92
N PRO A 119 23.75 18.28 -14.11
CA PRO A 119 24.78 17.58 -14.88
C PRO A 119 26.15 17.50 -14.20
N SER A 120 26.38 18.31 -13.17
CA SER A 120 27.70 18.43 -12.54
C SER A 120 28.11 17.20 -11.73
N VAL A 121 27.20 16.29 -11.34
CA VAL A 121 27.57 15.08 -10.59
C VAL A 121 26.76 13.89 -11.09
N GLN A 122 27.42 12.98 -11.81
CA GLN A 122 26.82 11.70 -12.26
C GLN A 122 27.69 10.54 -11.78
N ASN A 123 27.07 9.45 -11.29
CA ASN A 123 27.77 8.22 -10.87
C ASN A 123 28.93 8.45 -9.88
N GLY A 124 28.77 9.39 -8.93
CA GLY A 124 29.80 9.72 -7.93
C GLY A 124 30.99 10.53 -8.46
N LYS A 125 30.97 10.95 -9.74
CA LYS A 125 32.02 11.77 -10.36
C LYS A 125 31.49 13.15 -10.67
N ARG A 126 32.25 14.19 -10.29
CA ARG A 126 31.92 15.57 -10.68
C ARG A 126 32.28 15.78 -12.15
N ILE A 127 31.27 15.92 -13.01
CA ILE A 127 31.47 16.31 -14.40
C ILE A 127 31.72 17.82 -14.42
N ARG A 128 32.99 18.23 -14.48
CA ARG A 128 33.35 19.59 -14.90
C ARG A 128 32.90 19.70 -16.35
N SER A 129 32.04 20.66 -16.67
CA SER A 129 31.53 20.92 -18.02
C SER A 129 32.70 20.91 -19.01
N LYS A 130 32.91 19.80 -19.72
CA LYS A 130 33.77 19.81 -20.90
C LYS A 130 33.01 20.61 -21.93
N ILE A 131 33.62 21.70 -22.40
CA ILE A 131 33.21 22.41 -23.61
C ILE A 131 32.77 21.37 -24.65
N PRO A 132 31.55 21.46 -25.21
CA PRO A 132 31.07 20.57 -26.27
C PRO A 132 32.16 20.35 -27.32
N LYS A 133 32.29 19.13 -27.88
CA LYS A 133 33.37 18.82 -28.85
C LYS A 133 33.45 19.85 -29.99
N HIS A 134 32.31 20.37 -30.45
CA HIS A 134 32.23 21.36 -31.53
C HIS A 134 32.71 22.78 -31.16
N LEU A 135 32.93 23.07 -29.86
CA LEU A 135 33.45 24.34 -29.35
C LEU A 135 34.94 24.24 -28.92
N ARG A 136 35.56 23.06 -29.01
CA ARG A 136 37.01 22.91 -28.83
C ARG A 136 37.73 23.35 -30.10
N GLY A 137 38.61 24.34 -30.00
CA GLY A 137 39.50 24.77 -31.09
C GLY A 137 39.12 26.06 -31.81
N LYS A 138 37.99 26.71 -31.50
CA LYS A 138 37.72 28.08 -31.96
C LYS A 138 38.47 29.07 -31.06
N SER A 139 39.80 29.10 -31.15
CA SER A 139 40.57 30.24 -30.66
C SER A 139 40.16 31.46 -31.47
N LYS A 140 39.83 32.55 -30.77
CA LYS A 140 39.51 33.85 -31.39
C LYS A 140 40.71 34.29 -32.22
N THR A 141 40.60 34.23 -33.54
CA THR A 141 41.47 35.00 -34.44
C THR A 141 41.09 36.47 -34.24
N ALA A 142 41.97 37.21 -33.57
CA ALA A 142 41.96 38.66 -33.56
C ALA A 142 42.51 39.19 -34.89
#